data_AF-A0A8J2I0F5-F1
#
_entry.id   AF-A0A8J2I0F5-F1
#
_cell.length_a   1.000
_cell.length_b   1.000
_cell.length_c   1.000
_cell.angle_alpha   90.00
_cell.angle_beta   90.00
_cell.angle_gamma   90.00
#
_symmetry.space_group_name_H-M   'P 1'
#
loop_
_entity.id
_entity.type
_entity.pdbx_description
1 polymer ?
#
loop_
_entity_poly.entity_id
_entity_poly.type
_entity_poly.pdbx_seq_one_letter_code
_entity_poly.pdbx_strand_id
1 'polypeptide(L)'
;MKAYKHFSVAALVALVTSERSVPSPKTPPVNISSLNTANKNIYPANITITSGAEPDQLVHTSATSDADWQKSVCRGRKLFLAMTRDSDQGTRYIDPLTTPWDGDLEEKMVSWGWDNWLKEDGWCDFDGEGLTPALKGLGINDTSVQKGGENTCWSAFHNDGPGVLFDPYGPDYIDDSDDEMLARDDQYYMDPNGHKKRCTGAQYTFGINIHDGVLYFVSRTGPLEAAKKLWKYTPQISELPDLRASSDLAWGIWNKLCGPDNLDGIRKIFSLYITNVETYAILERALGTKNIGEVKKWPGTDFDAKSEAGLAILGSANGRAGGYLLAQHKRQLGGKKYISKMTVFESDRGDQSHATILFWIDDVPSPPPETSEPDDEKMDTGVGRVEPKVIRRRDHGRSLTRQHLVWVK
;
A
#
# COMPACT_ATOMS: atom_id res chain seq x y z
N MET A 1 -9.89 35.04 64.15
CA MET A 1 -10.42 36.06 63.23
C MET A 1 -9.24 36.64 62.45
N LYS A 2 -9.06 36.24 61.19
CA LYS A 2 -7.95 36.68 60.33
C LYS A 2 -8.47 37.69 59.31
N ALA A 3 -7.69 38.76 59.16
CA ALA A 3 -8.01 39.98 58.44
C ALA A 3 -8.11 39.79 56.91
N TYR A 4 -9.12 40.44 56.32
CA TYR A 4 -9.23 40.74 54.89
C TYR A 4 -8.45 42.02 54.59
N LYS A 5 -7.64 42.00 53.53
CA LYS A 5 -7.09 43.22 52.89
C LYS A 5 -7.70 43.37 51.49
N HIS A 6 -8.29 44.54 51.29
CA HIS A 6 -8.74 45.09 50.01
C HIS A 6 -7.58 45.29 49.03
N PHE A 7 -7.85 45.09 47.74
CA PHE A 7 -7.12 45.74 46.65
C PHE A 7 -8.10 46.48 45.76
N SER A 8 -7.79 47.75 45.51
CA SER A 8 -8.53 48.70 44.68
C SER A 8 -8.25 48.48 43.19
N VAL A 9 -9.28 48.84 42.42
CA VAL A 9 -9.35 48.92 40.96
C VAL A 9 -8.50 50.09 40.44
N ALA A 10 -7.82 49.88 39.31
CA ALA A 10 -7.42 50.94 38.40
C ALA A 10 -7.76 50.51 36.96
N ALA A 11 -8.52 51.36 36.29
CA ALA A 11 -9.05 51.18 34.94
C ALA A 11 -7.97 51.30 33.86
N LEU A 12 -8.13 50.57 32.75
CA LEU A 12 -7.56 50.98 31.47
C LEU A 12 -8.62 50.90 30.37
N VAL A 13 -8.70 52.02 29.67
CA VAL A 13 -9.70 52.42 28.67
C VAL A 13 -9.51 51.68 27.35
N ALA A 14 -10.62 51.37 26.70
CA ALA A 14 -10.70 50.79 25.37
C ALA A 14 -10.11 51.72 24.29
N LEU A 15 -9.30 51.14 23.40
CA LEU A 15 -8.97 51.69 22.09
C LEU A 15 -9.58 50.75 21.04
N VAL A 16 -10.68 51.20 20.45
CA VAL A 16 -11.31 50.57 19.28
C VAL A 16 -10.52 51.02 18.05
N THR A 17 -9.77 50.10 17.45
CA THR A 17 -9.28 50.27 16.08
C THR A 17 -10.12 49.40 15.15
N SER A 18 -10.92 50.10 14.34
CA SER A 18 -11.65 49.58 13.18
C SER A 18 -10.67 48.92 12.19
N GLU A 19 -10.86 47.63 11.93
CA GLU A 19 -10.38 47.00 10.70
C GLU A 19 -11.55 46.44 9.90
N ARG A 20 -11.58 46.85 8.62
CA ARG A 20 -12.56 46.49 7.61
C ARG A 20 -12.67 44.97 7.47
N SER A 21 -13.89 44.47 7.62
CA SER A 21 -14.31 43.14 7.16
C SER A 21 -14.13 43.02 5.65
N VAL A 22 -13.16 42.21 5.21
CA VAL A 22 -13.10 41.66 3.86
C VAL A 22 -14.10 40.50 3.79
N PRO A 23 -15.01 40.43 2.80
CA PRO A 23 -15.96 39.33 2.71
C PRO A 23 -15.22 38.04 2.34
N SER A 24 -15.27 37.05 3.22
CA SER A 24 -14.83 35.69 2.93
C SER A 24 -15.65 35.15 1.75
N PRO A 25 -15.03 34.54 0.72
CA PRO A 25 -15.79 33.88 -0.33
C PRO A 25 -16.61 32.75 0.31
N LYS A 26 -17.93 32.83 0.14
CA LYS A 26 -18.86 31.75 0.50
C LYS A 26 -18.59 30.58 -0.43
N THR A 27 -17.79 29.61 0.01
CA THR A 27 -17.83 28.27 -0.59
C THR A 27 -19.19 27.65 -0.23
N PRO A 28 -19.95 27.14 -1.20
CA PRO A 28 -21.21 26.47 -0.90
C PRO A 28 -20.95 25.24 -0.02
N PRO A 29 -21.87 24.90 0.89
CA PRO A 29 -21.77 23.67 1.67
C PRO A 29 -21.75 22.48 0.70
N VAL A 30 -20.68 21.68 0.77
CA VAL A 30 -20.61 20.42 0.05
C VAL A 30 -21.66 19.51 0.65
N ASN A 31 -22.68 19.18 -0.13
CA ASN A 31 -23.74 18.26 0.26
C ASN A 31 -23.18 16.84 0.16
N ILE A 32 -22.75 16.26 1.29
CA ILE A 32 -22.11 14.93 1.37
C ILE A 32 -23.16 13.78 1.41
N SER A 33 -24.44 14.08 1.20
CA SER A 33 -25.51 13.07 1.20
C SER A 33 -25.47 12.10 0.01
N SER A 34 -24.56 12.28 -0.96
CA SER A 34 -24.46 11.42 -2.15
C SER A 34 -23.44 10.28 -2.06
N LEU A 35 -22.79 10.05 -0.91
CA LEU A 35 -21.86 8.92 -0.73
C LEU A 35 -22.53 7.65 -0.20
N ASN A 36 -23.82 7.71 0.15
CA ASN A 36 -24.57 6.59 0.75
C ASN A 36 -25.12 5.57 -0.27
N THR A 37 -24.76 5.68 -1.55
CA THR A 37 -25.02 4.62 -2.53
C THR A 37 -23.74 4.33 -3.30
N ALA A 38 -22.90 3.47 -2.73
CA ALA A 38 -21.90 2.75 -3.51
C ALA A 38 -22.66 1.89 -4.53
N ASN A 39 -22.91 2.45 -5.70
CA ASN A 39 -23.41 1.73 -6.85
C ASN A 39 -22.36 0.66 -7.17
N LYS A 40 -22.73 -0.62 -7.06
CA LYS A 40 -21.86 -1.80 -7.27
C LYS A 40 -21.14 -1.80 -8.64
N ASN A 41 -21.56 -0.91 -9.56
CA ASN A 41 -21.00 -0.75 -10.90
C ASN A 41 -19.99 0.41 -11.04
N ILE A 42 -19.60 1.10 -9.95
CA ILE A 42 -18.56 2.15 -10.02
C ILE A 42 -17.20 1.53 -9.69
N TYR A 43 -16.38 1.37 -10.72
CA TYR A 43 -14.97 1.00 -10.60
C TYR A 43 -14.20 2.03 -9.76
N PRO A 44 -13.24 1.62 -8.90
CA PRO A 44 -12.61 2.51 -7.92
C PRO A 44 -11.59 3.43 -8.58
N ALA A 45 -11.07 3.07 -9.76
CA ALA A 45 -10.28 3.97 -10.61
C ALA A 45 -11.12 5.15 -11.14
N ASN A 46 -12.45 4.99 -11.20
CA ASN A 46 -13.39 6.07 -11.51
C ASN A 46 -13.83 6.83 -10.25
N ILE A 47 -13.46 6.37 -9.04
CA ILE A 47 -13.49 7.19 -7.83
C ILE A 47 -12.25 8.08 -7.88
N THR A 48 -12.25 9.00 -8.84
CA THR A 48 -11.43 10.20 -8.76
C THR A 48 -11.94 10.95 -7.55
N ILE A 49 -11.22 10.86 -6.43
CA ILE A 49 -11.42 11.87 -5.41
C ILE A 49 -10.81 13.14 -6.00
N THR A 50 -11.66 13.93 -6.63
CA THR A 50 -11.36 15.17 -7.32
C THR A 50 -10.41 16.01 -6.49
N SER A 51 -9.12 16.00 -6.85
CA SER A 51 -8.32 17.21 -6.73
C SER A 51 -8.98 18.24 -7.62
N GLY A 52 -9.35 19.40 -7.09
CA GLY A 52 -9.97 20.49 -7.84
C GLY A 52 -9.02 21.15 -8.85
N ALA A 53 -8.39 20.37 -9.72
CA ALA A 53 -7.64 20.84 -10.88
C ALA A 53 -8.39 20.40 -12.13
N GLU A 54 -8.65 21.35 -13.03
CA GLU A 54 -9.30 21.11 -14.32
C GLU A 54 -8.57 20.07 -15.19
N PRO A 55 -9.25 19.41 -16.15
CA PRO A 55 -8.74 18.22 -16.84
C PRO A 55 -7.74 18.49 -17.97
N ASP A 56 -7.31 19.72 -18.22
CA ASP A 56 -6.41 20.02 -19.32
C ASP A 56 -4.95 20.15 -18.86
N GLN A 57 -4.12 19.24 -19.38
CA GLN A 57 -2.65 19.20 -19.31
C GLN A 57 -2.01 18.87 -17.95
N LEU A 58 -1.98 17.58 -17.61
CA LEU A 58 -0.93 17.03 -16.75
C LEU A 58 0.40 16.97 -17.52
N VAL A 59 1.12 18.10 -17.55
CA VAL A 59 2.54 18.12 -17.89
C VAL A 59 3.31 17.53 -16.70
N HIS A 60 3.38 16.20 -16.64
CA HIS A 60 4.19 15.48 -15.64
C HIS A 60 5.68 15.77 -15.88
N THR A 61 6.28 16.58 -15.01
CA THR A 61 7.68 17.06 -15.15
C THR A 61 8.56 16.78 -13.93
N SER A 62 8.12 16.01 -12.94
CA SER A 62 9.01 15.64 -11.85
C SER A 62 9.84 14.41 -12.23
N ALA A 63 10.90 14.64 -13.02
CA ALA A 63 11.95 13.64 -13.20
C ALA A 63 12.43 13.15 -11.82
N THR A 64 12.48 11.82 -11.62
CA THR A 64 12.93 11.25 -10.35
C THR A 64 14.38 11.68 -10.06
N SER A 65 14.63 12.20 -8.86
CA SER A 65 15.96 12.66 -8.47
C SER A 65 16.94 11.48 -8.46
N ASP A 66 18.24 11.75 -8.62
CA ASP A 66 19.27 10.70 -8.49
C ASP A 66 19.23 10.02 -7.12
N ALA A 67 18.92 10.79 -6.06
CA ALA A 67 18.78 10.24 -4.72
C ALA A 67 17.59 9.26 -4.62
N ASP A 68 16.42 9.63 -5.14
CA ASP A 68 15.21 8.79 -5.09
C ASP A 68 15.35 7.55 -5.97
N TRP A 69 15.97 7.69 -7.14
CA TRP A 69 16.33 6.57 -8.00
C TRP A 69 17.25 5.60 -7.28
N GLN A 70 18.37 6.08 -6.73
CA GLN A 70 19.33 5.22 -6.04
C GLN A 70 18.74 4.56 -4.79
N LYS A 71 17.85 5.27 -4.07
CA LYS A 71 17.07 4.71 -2.96
C LYS A 71 16.19 3.54 -3.43
N SER A 72 15.54 3.69 -4.58
CA SER A 72 14.71 2.63 -5.18
C SER A 72 15.56 1.45 -5.64
N VAL A 73 16.68 1.69 -6.32
CA VAL A 73 17.66 0.65 -6.70
C VAL A 73 18.12 -0.13 -5.46
N CYS A 74 18.50 0.56 -4.38
CA CYS A 74 18.99 -0.08 -3.17
C CYS A 74 17.90 -0.91 -2.46
N ARG A 75 16.67 -0.39 -2.38
CA ARG A 75 15.50 -1.13 -1.88
C ARG A 75 15.24 -2.38 -2.71
N GLY A 76 15.24 -2.26 -4.03
CA GLY A 76 15.03 -3.39 -4.94
C GLY A 76 16.12 -4.44 -4.81
N ARG A 77 17.38 -4.03 -4.65
CA ARG A 77 18.53 -4.94 -4.45
C ARG A 77 18.38 -5.76 -3.17
N LYS A 78 18.03 -5.10 -2.08
CA LYS A 78 17.74 -5.77 -0.80
C LYS A 78 16.59 -6.76 -0.94
N LEU A 79 15.51 -6.38 -1.64
CA LEU A 79 14.37 -7.25 -1.82
C LEU A 79 14.67 -8.44 -2.75
N PHE A 80 15.44 -8.22 -3.82
CA PHE A 80 15.92 -9.27 -4.71
C PHE A 80 16.77 -10.29 -3.96
N LEU A 81 17.71 -9.82 -3.14
CA LEU A 81 18.54 -10.68 -2.29
C LEU A 81 17.70 -11.42 -1.25
N ALA A 82 16.73 -10.76 -0.62
CA ALA A 82 15.83 -11.43 0.32
C ALA A 82 14.97 -12.53 -0.32
N MET A 83 14.53 -12.36 -1.57
CA MET A 83 13.81 -13.39 -2.32
C MET A 83 14.71 -14.54 -2.79
N THR A 84 15.98 -14.26 -3.13
CA THR A 84 16.87 -15.27 -3.74
C THR A 84 17.77 -16.02 -2.76
N ARG A 85 18.02 -15.48 -1.57
CA ARG A 85 18.87 -16.11 -0.55
C ARG A 85 18.06 -16.96 0.43
N ASP A 86 18.70 -17.93 1.06
CA ASP A 86 18.08 -18.68 2.16
C ASP A 86 17.66 -17.74 3.31
N SER A 87 16.68 -18.16 4.11
CA SER A 87 16.05 -17.28 5.10
C SER A 87 17.04 -16.71 6.12
N ASP A 88 18.06 -17.47 6.51
CA ASP A 88 19.13 -17.02 7.42
C ASP A 88 19.92 -15.85 6.83
N GLN A 89 20.22 -15.89 5.54
CA GLN A 89 20.90 -14.82 4.81
C GLN A 89 19.96 -13.67 4.46
N GLY A 90 18.69 -13.97 4.14
CA GLY A 90 17.68 -12.99 3.74
C GLY A 90 17.41 -11.92 4.80
N THR A 91 17.52 -12.27 6.09
CA THR A 91 17.33 -11.34 7.23
C THR A 91 18.35 -10.20 7.25
N ARG A 92 19.47 -10.33 6.51
CA ARG A 92 20.46 -9.26 6.37
C ARG A 92 19.96 -8.11 5.48
N TYR A 93 18.97 -8.38 4.63
CA TYR A 93 18.54 -7.46 3.58
C TYR A 93 17.21 -6.79 3.89
N ILE A 94 16.27 -7.52 4.47
CA ILE A 94 14.97 -6.97 4.87
C ILE A 94 14.65 -7.36 6.30
N ASP A 95 14.03 -6.42 7.02
CA ASP A 95 13.62 -6.59 8.42
C ASP A 95 12.21 -5.96 8.59
N PRO A 96 11.19 -6.75 9.00
CA PRO A 96 11.27 -8.18 9.27
C PRO A 96 11.17 -9.03 7.99
N LEU A 97 12.03 -10.06 7.87
CA LEU A 97 11.89 -11.09 6.82
C LEU A 97 10.69 -12.01 7.11
N THR A 98 10.27 -12.15 8.36
CA THR A 98 9.12 -12.98 8.74
C THR A 98 7.94 -12.11 9.11
N THR A 99 6.74 -12.55 8.77
CA THR A 99 5.49 -11.89 9.11
C THR A 99 4.63 -12.78 10.02
N PRO A 100 3.91 -12.24 11.01
CA PRO A 100 2.94 -13.02 11.81
C PRO A 100 1.63 -13.28 11.04
N TRP A 101 1.47 -12.67 9.87
CA TRP A 101 0.27 -12.73 9.04
C TRP A 101 0.30 -13.97 8.15
N ASP A 102 -0.06 -15.13 8.68
CA ASP A 102 -0.17 -16.38 7.92
C ASP A 102 -1.58 -16.98 7.97
N GLY A 103 -1.90 -17.84 7.00
CA GLY A 103 -3.22 -18.43 6.75
C GLY A 103 -4.11 -17.57 5.84
N ASP A 104 -5.41 -17.88 5.82
CA ASP A 104 -6.46 -17.14 5.09
C ASP A 104 -6.73 -15.73 5.65
N LEU A 105 -6.25 -15.47 6.87
CA LEU A 105 -6.39 -14.24 7.64
C LEU A 105 -7.84 -13.87 8.01
N GLU A 106 -8.85 -14.73 7.86
CA GLU A 106 -10.26 -14.33 8.04
C GLU A 106 -10.54 -13.71 9.42
N GLU A 107 -10.18 -14.41 10.50
CA GLU A 107 -10.36 -13.88 11.87
C GLU A 107 -9.49 -12.64 12.12
N LYS A 108 -8.27 -12.64 11.57
CA LYS A 108 -7.31 -11.54 11.76
C LYS A 108 -7.77 -10.27 11.09
N MET A 109 -8.35 -10.36 9.88
CA MET A 109 -8.95 -9.24 9.15
C MET A 109 -9.98 -8.53 10.02
N VAL A 110 -10.96 -9.27 10.55
CA VAL A 110 -12.00 -8.72 11.46
C VAL A 110 -11.38 -8.07 12.69
N SER A 111 -10.48 -8.77 13.37
CA SER A 111 -9.87 -8.28 14.62
C SER A 111 -9.02 -7.01 14.43
N TRP A 112 -8.58 -6.75 13.20
CA TRP A 112 -7.82 -5.56 12.83
C TRP A 112 -8.65 -4.55 12.03
N GLY A 113 -9.99 -4.60 12.12
CA GLY A 113 -10.88 -3.57 11.59
C GLY A 113 -11.12 -3.63 10.08
N TRP A 114 -10.70 -4.70 9.41
CA TRP A 114 -11.02 -4.95 8.01
C TRP A 114 -12.38 -5.66 7.88
N ASP A 115 -13.03 -5.47 6.75
CA ASP A 115 -14.10 -6.35 6.32
C ASP A 115 -13.58 -7.73 5.87
N ASN A 116 -14.49 -8.69 5.75
CA ASN A 116 -14.16 -10.06 5.33
C ASN A 116 -14.29 -10.21 3.81
N TRP A 117 -13.33 -9.65 3.06
CA TRP A 117 -13.16 -9.82 1.61
C TRP A 117 -14.48 -9.85 0.81
N LEU A 118 -14.90 -8.70 0.31
CA LEU A 118 -16.06 -8.58 -0.55
C LEU A 118 -15.70 -9.02 -1.97
N LYS A 119 -16.44 -9.99 -2.51
CA LYS A 119 -16.30 -10.40 -3.90
C LYS A 119 -16.81 -9.28 -4.82
N GLU A 120 -15.98 -8.85 -5.75
CA GLU A 120 -16.33 -7.83 -6.74
C GLU A 120 -16.75 -8.48 -8.05
N ASP A 121 -17.99 -8.26 -8.46
CA ASP A 121 -18.50 -8.72 -9.74
C ASP A 121 -18.01 -7.80 -10.86
N GLY A 122 -17.39 -8.35 -11.89
CA GLY A 122 -16.98 -7.62 -13.11
C GLY A 122 -15.66 -6.84 -13.02
N TRP A 123 -15.08 -6.60 -11.85
CA TRP A 123 -13.81 -5.84 -11.73
C TRP A 123 -12.58 -6.57 -12.27
N CYS A 124 -12.68 -7.89 -12.39
CA CYS A 124 -11.70 -8.76 -13.00
C CYS A 124 -12.19 -9.31 -14.34
N ASP A 125 -13.14 -8.62 -14.97
CA ASP A 125 -13.54 -8.88 -16.33
C ASP A 125 -12.72 -7.98 -17.25
N PHE A 126 -11.67 -8.53 -17.84
CA PHE A 126 -10.72 -7.79 -18.66
C PHE A 126 -11.02 -7.91 -20.15
N ASP A 127 -12.06 -8.67 -20.53
CA ASP A 127 -12.51 -8.78 -21.92
C ASP A 127 -12.92 -7.41 -22.46
N GLY A 128 -12.32 -7.04 -23.59
CA GLY A 128 -12.53 -5.73 -24.21
C GLY A 128 -11.80 -4.57 -23.54
N GLU A 129 -11.09 -4.80 -22.44
CA GLU A 129 -10.21 -3.82 -21.79
C GLU A 129 -8.77 -3.93 -22.33
N GLY A 130 -7.94 -2.94 -22.05
CA GLY A 130 -6.57 -2.89 -22.58
C GLY A 130 -5.62 -3.97 -22.05
N LEU A 131 -6.06 -4.81 -21.12
CA LEU A 131 -5.30 -5.97 -20.62
C LEU A 131 -5.45 -7.20 -21.54
N THR A 132 -6.52 -7.30 -22.34
CA THR A 132 -6.81 -8.44 -23.23
C THR A 132 -5.61 -8.84 -24.11
N PRO A 133 -4.90 -7.94 -24.82
CA PRO A 133 -3.77 -8.34 -25.65
C PRO A 133 -2.65 -9.02 -24.87
N ALA A 134 -2.38 -8.57 -23.64
CA ALA A 134 -1.38 -9.15 -22.77
C ALA A 134 -1.82 -10.54 -22.27
N LEU A 135 -3.04 -10.66 -21.77
CA LEU A 135 -3.57 -11.94 -21.27
C LEU A 135 -3.63 -12.98 -22.39
N LYS A 136 -4.14 -12.64 -23.58
CA LYS A 136 -4.16 -13.53 -24.75
C LYS A 136 -2.75 -13.92 -25.19
N GLY A 137 -1.81 -12.97 -25.23
CA GLY A 137 -0.41 -13.25 -25.55
C GLY A 137 0.29 -14.17 -24.55
N LEU A 138 -0.21 -14.24 -23.32
CA LEU A 138 0.28 -15.11 -22.26
C LEU A 138 -0.52 -16.42 -22.11
N GLY A 139 -1.58 -16.60 -22.91
CA GLY A 139 -2.49 -17.74 -22.79
C GLY A 139 -3.39 -17.72 -21.56
N ILE A 140 -3.58 -16.56 -20.93
CA ILE A 140 -4.39 -16.37 -19.73
C ILE A 140 -5.81 -15.96 -20.13
N ASN A 141 -6.82 -16.56 -19.48
CA ASN A 141 -8.21 -16.16 -19.68
C ASN A 141 -8.42 -14.70 -19.22
N ASP A 142 -9.02 -13.85 -20.06
CA ASP A 142 -9.31 -12.43 -19.75
C ASP A 142 -10.71 -12.19 -19.21
N THR A 143 -11.52 -13.23 -19.04
CA THR A 143 -12.91 -13.15 -18.62
C THR A 143 -13.05 -13.46 -17.11
N SER A 144 -14.02 -12.83 -16.46
CA SER A 144 -14.36 -13.13 -15.05
C SER A 144 -15.12 -14.44 -14.89
N VAL A 145 -15.06 -15.07 -13.71
CA VAL A 145 -15.84 -16.31 -13.42
C VAL A 145 -17.34 -16.16 -13.62
N GLN A 146 -17.89 -14.96 -13.40
CA GLN A 146 -19.31 -14.67 -13.59
C GLN A 146 -19.72 -14.77 -15.08
N LYS A 147 -18.78 -14.55 -16.00
CA LYS A 147 -18.97 -14.70 -17.44
C LYS A 147 -18.39 -16.02 -17.98
N GLY A 148 -18.07 -16.97 -17.11
CA GLY A 148 -17.53 -18.29 -17.48
C GLY A 148 -16.02 -18.34 -17.70
N GLY A 149 -15.28 -17.29 -17.30
CA GLY A 149 -13.82 -17.27 -17.26
C GLY A 149 -13.24 -17.74 -15.92
N GLU A 150 -12.03 -17.29 -15.61
CA GLU A 150 -11.25 -17.80 -14.47
C GLU A 150 -10.83 -16.72 -13.47
N ASN A 151 -11.00 -15.44 -13.80
CA ASN A 151 -10.59 -14.34 -12.93
C ASN A 151 -11.66 -14.04 -11.86
N THR A 152 -11.22 -13.82 -10.62
CA THR A 152 -12.05 -13.31 -9.52
C THR A 152 -11.42 -12.08 -8.89
N CYS A 153 -12.21 -11.08 -8.51
CA CYS A 153 -11.74 -9.91 -7.78
C CYS A 153 -12.34 -9.88 -6.37
N TRP A 154 -11.54 -9.43 -5.41
CA TRP A 154 -11.91 -9.32 -4.01
C TRP A 154 -11.38 -8.01 -3.43
N SER A 155 -12.25 -7.27 -2.75
CA SER A 155 -11.89 -6.04 -2.06
C SER A 155 -11.90 -6.25 -0.56
N ALA A 156 -10.97 -5.62 0.13
CA ALA A 156 -11.02 -5.41 1.56
C ALA A 156 -11.04 -3.90 1.87
N PHE A 157 -11.92 -3.50 2.78
CA PHE A 157 -12.12 -2.15 3.26
C PHE A 157 -11.85 -2.08 4.77
N HIS A 158 -11.12 -1.04 5.20
CA HIS A 158 -10.84 -0.78 6.62
C HIS A 158 -11.84 0.24 7.17
N ASN A 159 -13.12 -0.12 7.05
CA ASN A 159 -14.36 0.55 7.46
C ASN A 159 -15.53 -0.40 7.18
N ASP A 160 -16.71 -0.14 7.73
CA ASP A 160 -17.97 -0.86 7.45
C ASP A 160 -17.91 -2.40 7.67
N GLY A 161 -16.85 -2.89 8.32
CA GLY A 161 -16.60 -4.31 8.54
C GLY A 161 -17.24 -4.85 9.83
N PRO A 162 -17.30 -6.18 10.02
CA PRO A 162 -17.94 -6.80 11.18
C PRO A 162 -17.23 -6.53 12.51
N GLY A 163 -15.98 -6.04 12.48
CA GLY A 163 -15.23 -5.62 13.66
C GLY A 163 -15.45 -4.15 14.06
N VAL A 164 -16.20 -3.38 13.26
CA VAL A 164 -16.50 -1.98 13.55
C VAL A 164 -17.51 -1.90 14.69
N LEU A 165 -17.23 -1.03 15.66
CA LEU A 165 -18.11 -0.76 16.79
C LEU A 165 -19.36 -0.04 16.31
N PHE A 166 -20.52 -0.63 16.57
CA PHE A 166 -21.83 0.03 16.48
C PHE A 166 -21.92 1.13 17.55
N ASP A 167 -22.77 2.14 17.33
CA ASP A 167 -22.84 3.44 18.03
C ASP A 167 -22.11 3.54 19.41
N PRO A 168 -21.08 4.42 19.54
CA PRO A 168 -20.34 4.64 20.77
C PRO A 168 -21.13 5.23 21.94
N TYR A 169 -22.40 5.62 21.80
CA TYR A 169 -23.21 6.20 22.90
C TYR A 169 -23.88 5.18 23.83
N GLY A 170 -23.77 3.88 23.54
CA GLY A 170 -24.03 2.80 24.50
C GLY A 170 -25.26 1.93 24.19
N PRO A 171 -25.37 0.74 24.84
CA PRO A 171 -26.39 -0.28 24.55
C PRO A 171 -27.83 0.13 24.91
N ASP A 172 -28.02 1.29 25.54
CA ASP A 172 -29.31 1.77 26.05
C ASP A 172 -30.02 2.77 25.12
N TYR A 173 -29.39 3.17 24.01
CA TYR A 173 -30.01 3.97 22.95
C TYR A 173 -30.38 3.08 21.75
N ILE A 174 -31.33 2.17 21.98
CA ILE A 174 -32.05 1.52 20.89
C ILE A 174 -33.24 2.43 20.57
N ASP A 175 -33.01 3.42 19.72
CA ASP A 175 -34.11 3.98 18.94
C ASP A 175 -34.38 2.97 17.82
N ASP A 176 -35.51 2.27 17.88
CA ASP A 176 -35.94 1.25 16.91
C ASP A 176 -36.21 1.85 15.50
N SER A 177 -35.80 3.09 15.25
CA SER A 177 -35.66 3.69 13.93
C SER A 177 -34.22 4.16 13.72
N ASP A 178 -33.55 3.46 12.81
CA ASP A 178 -32.32 3.84 12.11
C ASP A 178 -31.03 3.21 12.71
N ASP A 179 -30.83 1.92 12.41
CA ASP A 179 -29.53 1.21 12.38
C ASP A 179 -28.56 1.89 11.38
N GLU A 180 -28.31 3.19 11.53
CA GLU A 180 -27.46 3.94 10.60
C GLU A 180 -26.00 3.76 11.01
N MET A 181 -25.27 3.01 10.19
CA MET A 181 -23.84 2.87 10.32
C MET A 181 -23.18 4.26 10.37
N LEU A 182 -22.34 4.50 11.37
CA LEU A 182 -21.65 5.78 11.56
C LEU A 182 -20.95 6.21 10.27
N ALA A 183 -20.89 7.52 10.04
CA ALA A 183 -20.06 8.07 8.98
C ALA A 183 -18.62 7.52 9.10
N ARG A 184 -17.96 7.25 7.95
CA ARG A 184 -16.66 6.56 7.92
C ARG A 184 -15.59 7.20 8.79
N ASP A 185 -15.61 8.52 8.94
CA ASP A 185 -14.70 9.27 9.78
C ASP A 185 -14.95 9.08 11.29
N ASP A 186 -16.12 8.59 11.70
CA ASP A 186 -16.50 8.33 13.09
C ASP A 186 -16.49 6.84 13.46
N GLN A 187 -15.97 5.97 12.59
CA GLN A 187 -15.88 4.54 12.84
C GLN A 187 -14.62 4.12 13.61
N TYR A 188 -14.80 3.19 14.55
CA TYR A 188 -13.73 2.62 15.38
C TYR A 188 -13.86 1.10 15.48
N TYR A 189 -12.75 0.42 15.78
CA TYR A 189 -12.72 -1.01 16.11
C TYR A 189 -11.86 -1.24 17.37
N MET A 190 -11.93 -2.44 17.95
CA MET A 190 -11.05 -2.86 19.04
C MET A 190 -9.94 -3.75 18.49
N ASP A 191 -8.68 -3.35 18.67
CA ASP A 191 -7.55 -4.20 18.29
C ASP A 191 -7.44 -5.43 19.22
N PRO A 192 -6.65 -6.46 18.85
CA PRO A 192 -6.48 -7.66 19.67
C PRO A 192 -5.86 -7.42 21.06
N ASN A 193 -5.29 -6.25 21.30
CA ASN A 193 -4.75 -5.85 22.60
C ASN A 193 -5.78 -5.07 23.45
N GLY A 194 -7.00 -4.90 22.96
CA GLY A 194 -8.07 -4.17 23.64
C GLY A 194 -7.97 -2.66 23.51
N HIS A 195 -7.21 -2.13 22.55
CA HIS A 195 -7.20 -0.70 22.27
C HIS A 195 -8.26 -0.31 21.24
N LYS A 196 -9.00 0.77 21.53
CA LYS A 196 -9.90 1.40 20.55
C LYS A 196 -9.05 2.11 19.48
N LYS A 197 -9.23 1.72 18.21
CA LYS A 197 -8.54 2.28 17.04
C LYS A 197 -9.55 2.87 16.07
N ARG A 198 -9.17 3.91 15.34
CA ARG A 198 -10.02 4.53 14.31
C ARG A 198 -9.89 3.76 13.00
N CYS A 199 -11.00 3.59 12.29
CA CYS A 199 -11.00 3.06 10.93
C CYS A 199 -10.29 4.06 9.99
N THR A 200 -9.53 3.54 9.04
CA THR A 200 -8.68 4.37 8.17
C THR A 200 -9.31 4.65 6.82
N GLY A 201 -10.36 3.91 6.45
CA GLY A 201 -10.94 3.96 5.10
C GLY A 201 -10.02 3.40 4.01
N ALA A 202 -9.07 2.54 4.39
CA ALA A 202 -8.16 1.92 3.44
C ALA A 202 -8.89 0.91 2.57
N GLN A 203 -8.37 0.70 1.36
CA GLN A 203 -8.94 -0.25 0.40
C GLN A 203 -7.84 -1.01 -0.32
N TYR A 204 -7.98 -2.32 -0.37
CA TYR A 204 -7.19 -3.19 -1.21
C TYR A 204 -8.11 -4.03 -2.09
N THR A 205 -7.88 -4.02 -3.40
CA THR A 205 -8.56 -4.92 -4.33
C THR A 205 -7.54 -5.76 -5.05
N PHE A 206 -7.74 -7.08 -4.96
CA PHE A 206 -6.89 -8.08 -5.58
C PHE A 206 -7.71 -8.94 -6.54
N GLY A 207 -7.16 -9.19 -7.71
CA GLY A 207 -7.66 -10.20 -8.62
C GLY A 207 -6.85 -11.48 -8.49
N ILE A 208 -7.48 -12.63 -8.71
CA ILE A 208 -6.79 -13.94 -8.73
C ILE A 208 -7.30 -14.75 -9.92
N ASN A 209 -6.34 -15.34 -10.65
CA ASN A 209 -6.56 -16.49 -11.53
C ASN A 209 -5.69 -17.63 -10.99
N ILE A 210 -6.33 -18.61 -10.35
CA ILE A 210 -5.65 -19.74 -9.70
C ILE A 210 -5.04 -20.65 -10.77
N HIS A 211 -5.76 -20.90 -11.85
CA HIS A 211 -5.36 -21.82 -12.92
C HIS A 211 -4.01 -21.44 -13.54
N ASP A 212 -3.84 -20.15 -13.86
CA ASP A 212 -2.64 -19.63 -14.51
C ASP A 212 -1.60 -19.05 -13.54
N GLY A 213 -1.85 -19.15 -12.23
CA GLY A 213 -0.95 -18.69 -11.18
C GLY A 213 -0.79 -17.17 -11.13
N VAL A 214 -1.88 -16.41 -11.32
CA VAL A 214 -1.84 -14.95 -11.49
C VAL A 214 -2.50 -14.24 -10.32
N LEU A 215 -1.79 -13.25 -9.78
CA LEU A 215 -2.30 -12.30 -8.80
C LEU A 215 -2.30 -10.90 -9.41
N TYR A 216 -3.45 -10.23 -9.39
CA TYR A 216 -3.61 -8.87 -9.89
C TYR A 216 -3.72 -7.90 -8.71
N PHE A 217 -2.81 -6.94 -8.61
CA PHE A 217 -2.96 -5.77 -7.77
C PHE A 217 -3.77 -4.73 -8.54
N VAL A 218 -5.08 -4.68 -8.28
CA VAL A 218 -6.05 -3.86 -9.03
C VAL A 218 -6.15 -2.45 -8.47
N SER A 219 -6.34 -2.32 -7.15
CA SER A 219 -6.41 -1.03 -6.45
C SER A 219 -5.81 -1.17 -5.05
N ARG A 220 -5.00 -0.21 -4.61
CA ARG A 220 -4.26 -0.33 -3.34
C ARG A 220 -4.06 1.03 -2.68
N THR A 221 -4.99 1.42 -1.83
CA THR A 221 -4.88 2.58 -0.95
C THR A 221 -4.63 2.10 0.48
N GLY A 222 -3.37 2.16 0.92
CA GLY A 222 -2.99 1.64 2.24
C GLY A 222 -3.44 2.52 3.42
N PRO A 223 -3.44 1.95 4.65
CA PRO A 223 -3.91 2.64 5.87
C PRO A 223 -3.35 4.03 6.12
N LEU A 224 -2.05 4.26 5.91
CA LEU A 224 -1.44 5.58 6.13
C LEU A 224 -2.03 6.65 5.20
N GLU A 225 -2.10 6.37 3.90
CA GLU A 225 -2.57 7.35 2.90
C GLU A 225 -4.09 7.57 3.00
N ALA A 226 -4.85 6.50 3.26
CA ALA A 226 -6.28 6.61 3.50
C ALA A 226 -6.58 7.43 4.76
N ALA A 227 -5.90 7.13 5.87
CA ALA A 227 -6.05 7.84 7.14
C ALA A 227 -5.65 9.32 7.04
N LYS A 228 -4.54 9.66 6.34
CA LYS A 228 -4.17 11.07 6.10
C LYS A 228 -5.32 11.88 5.54
N LYS A 229 -6.02 11.29 4.57
CA LYS A 229 -7.12 11.93 3.86
C LYS A 229 -8.41 11.97 4.67
N LEU A 230 -8.72 10.88 5.36
CA LEU A 230 -9.94 10.76 6.15
C LEU A 230 -9.83 11.60 7.43
N TRP A 231 -8.71 11.47 8.15
CA TRP A 231 -8.50 12.07 9.47
C TRP A 231 -7.96 13.50 9.42
N LYS A 232 -7.53 13.97 8.24
CA LYS A 232 -7.03 15.33 8.00
C LYS A 232 -5.71 15.67 8.73
N TYR A 233 -4.93 14.66 9.11
CA TYR A 233 -3.56 14.82 9.64
C TYR A 233 -2.72 13.59 9.30
N THR A 234 -1.39 13.67 9.45
CA THR A 234 -0.52 12.50 9.24
C THR A 234 -0.44 11.65 10.51
N PRO A 235 -1.01 10.42 10.51
CA PRO A 235 -1.00 9.58 11.69
C PRO A 235 0.37 8.98 11.96
N GLN A 236 0.63 8.69 13.23
CA GLN A 236 1.74 7.87 13.66
C GLN A 236 1.47 6.40 13.33
N ILE A 237 2.53 5.61 13.16
CA ILE A 237 2.42 4.18 12.86
C ILE A 237 1.61 3.44 13.93
N SER A 238 1.74 3.83 15.21
CA SER A 238 1.00 3.25 16.33
C SER A 238 -0.51 3.48 16.27
N GLU A 239 -0.99 4.42 15.45
CA GLU A 239 -2.41 4.70 15.27
C GLU A 239 -3.03 3.85 14.14
N LEU A 240 -2.20 3.22 13.30
CA LEU A 240 -2.64 2.38 12.19
C LEU A 240 -2.82 0.91 12.61
N PRO A 241 -3.63 0.12 11.89
CA PRO A 241 -3.71 -1.33 12.11
C PRO A 241 -2.33 -2.00 11.91
N ASP A 242 -2.07 -3.07 12.65
CA ASP A 242 -0.85 -3.86 12.44
C ASP A 242 -0.90 -4.70 11.17
N LEU A 243 -2.07 -5.27 10.86
CA LEU A 243 -2.36 -5.84 9.55
C LEU A 243 -2.64 -4.70 8.56
N ARG A 244 -1.58 -4.21 7.90
CA ARG A 244 -1.67 -3.04 6.98
C ARG A 244 -0.89 -3.17 5.69
N ALA A 245 0.01 -4.15 5.58
CA ALA A 245 0.89 -4.25 4.43
C ALA A 245 0.18 -4.95 3.27
N SER A 246 0.31 -4.37 2.08
CA SER A 246 -0.29 -4.93 0.86
C SER A 246 0.18 -6.36 0.56
N SER A 247 1.40 -6.73 0.95
CA SER A 247 1.95 -8.08 0.79
C SER A 247 1.21 -9.09 1.65
N ASP A 248 0.92 -8.75 2.91
CA ASP A 248 0.25 -9.65 3.84
C ASP A 248 -1.23 -9.83 3.49
N LEU A 249 -1.93 -8.76 3.09
CA LEU A 249 -3.31 -8.89 2.64
C LEU A 249 -3.39 -9.65 1.30
N ALA A 250 -2.43 -9.44 0.39
CA ALA A 250 -2.31 -10.22 -0.83
C ALA A 250 -2.04 -11.72 -0.54
N TRP A 251 -1.23 -12.01 0.48
CA TRP A 251 -1.02 -13.37 0.97
C TRP A 251 -2.31 -13.99 1.49
N GLY A 252 -3.05 -13.30 2.34
CA GLY A 252 -4.28 -13.82 2.93
C GLY A 252 -5.30 -14.24 1.86
N ILE A 253 -5.54 -13.40 0.85
CA ILE A 253 -6.47 -13.74 -0.23
C ILE A 253 -5.91 -14.85 -1.14
N TRP A 254 -4.61 -14.85 -1.45
CA TRP A 254 -3.98 -15.94 -2.21
C TRP A 254 -4.12 -17.28 -1.47
N ASN A 255 -3.83 -17.29 -0.17
CA ASN A 255 -3.94 -18.46 0.68
C ASN A 255 -5.38 -18.98 0.73
N LYS A 256 -6.34 -18.09 1.00
CA LYS A 256 -7.77 -18.39 1.08
C LYS A 256 -8.30 -19.06 -0.20
N LEU A 257 -7.91 -18.56 -1.37
CA LEU A 257 -8.47 -19.03 -2.64
C LEU A 257 -7.74 -20.24 -3.24
N CYS A 258 -6.41 -20.28 -3.16
CA CYS A 258 -5.64 -21.40 -3.72
C CYS A 258 -5.75 -22.67 -2.86
N GLY A 259 -5.96 -22.52 -1.55
CA GLY A 259 -5.90 -23.61 -0.59
C GLY A 259 -4.46 -24.07 -0.31
N PRO A 260 -4.26 -24.92 0.72
CA PRO A 260 -2.93 -25.28 1.22
C PRO A 260 -2.06 -26.04 0.21
N ASP A 261 -2.67 -26.77 -0.73
CA ASP A 261 -1.96 -27.64 -1.67
C ASP A 261 -1.42 -26.91 -2.92
N ASN A 262 -1.86 -25.67 -3.18
CA ASN A 262 -1.50 -24.92 -4.40
C ASN A 262 -0.85 -23.56 -4.12
N LEU A 263 -0.37 -23.33 -2.89
CA LEU A 263 0.19 -22.04 -2.48
C LEU A 263 1.42 -21.64 -3.31
N ASP A 264 2.25 -22.60 -3.72
CA ASP A 264 3.43 -22.39 -4.56
C ASP A 264 3.10 -22.18 -6.05
N GLY A 265 1.83 -22.21 -6.42
CA GLY A 265 1.30 -22.06 -7.78
C GLY A 265 1.45 -20.66 -8.37
N ILE A 266 1.88 -19.65 -7.60
CA ILE A 266 2.03 -18.29 -8.09
C ILE A 266 3.15 -18.20 -9.16
N ARG A 267 2.86 -17.56 -10.30
CA ARG A 267 3.74 -17.42 -11.47
C ARG A 267 3.85 -15.97 -11.95
N LYS A 268 2.82 -15.16 -11.74
CA LYS A 268 2.76 -13.80 -12.26
C LYS A 268 2.06 -12.88 -11.27
N ILE A 269 2.58 -11.66 -11.12
CA ILE A 269 1.88 -10.58 -10.43
C ILE A 269 1.71 -9.44 -11.41
N PHE A 270 0.48 -8.98 -11.62
CA PHE A 270 0.21 -7.75 -12.36
C PHE A 270 -0.03 -6.61 -11.37
N SER A 271 0.68 -5.50 -11.52
CA SER A 271 0.30 -4.24 -10.91
C SER A 271 -0.39 -3.38 -11.94
N LEU A 272 -1.71 -3.32 -11.86
CA LEU A 272 -2.55 -2.63 -12.84
C LEU A 272 -2.66 -1.13 -12.54
N TYR A 273 -2.94 -0.37 -13.59
CA TYR A 273 -3.41 1.03 -13.55
C TYR A 273 -2.61 1.93 -12.60
N ILE A 274 -1.31 2.04 -12.85
CA ILE A 274 -0.40 2.76 -11.96
C ILE A 274 -0.66 4.27 -12.02
N THR A 275 -1.22 4.79 -10.93
CA THR A 275 -1.46 6.23 -10.71
C THR A 275 -0.50 6.84 -9.67
N ASN A 276 0.42 6.04 -9.12
CA ASN A 276 1.41 6.52 -8.17
C ASN A 276 2.52 7.30 -8.90
N VAL A 277 2.62 8.59 -8.60
CA VAL A 277 3.58 9.53 -9.23
C VAL A 277 5.04 9.10 -9.03
N GLU A 278 5.42 8.60 -7.85
CA GLU A 278 6.78 8.12 -7.55
C GLU A 278 7.12 6.90 -8.42
N THR A 279 6.21 5.92 -8.50
CA THR A 279 6.39 4.74 -9.35
C THR A 279 6.46 5.14 -10.82
N TYR A 280 5.61 6.07 -11.28
CA TYR A 280 5.63 6.52 -12.67
C TYR A 280 6.96 7.17 -13.05
N ALA A 281 7.49 8.06 -12.19
CA ALA A 281 8.80 8.68 -12.40
C ALA A 281 9.96 7.67 -12.44
N ILE A 282 9.87 6.58 -11.65
CA ILE A 282 10.80 5.45 -11.73
C ILE A 282 10.67 4.73 -13.08
N LEU A 283 9.44 4.48 -13.57
CA LEU A 283 9.22 3.82 -14.86
C LEU A 283 9.75 4.64 -16.03
N GLU A 284 9.49 5.95 -16.06
CA GLU A 284 10.02 6.86 -17.09
C GLU A 284 11.54 6.82 -17.12
N ARG A 285 12.20 6.93 -15.95
CA ARG A 285 13.66 6.86 -15.89
C ARG A 285 14.19 5.49 -16.33
N ALA A 286 13.52 4.40 -15.92
CA ALA A 286 13.88 3.05 -16.36
C ALA A 286 13.80 2.90 -17.88
N LEU A 287 12.72 3.38 -18.51
CA LEU A 287 12.55 3.40 -19.97
C LEU A 287 13.61 4.26 -20.65
N GLY A 288 13.97 5.40 -20.06
CA GLY A 288 15.05 6.28 -20.50
C GLY A 288 16.40 5.57 -20.59
N THR A 289 16.71 4.62 -19.69
CA THR A 289 17.95 3.81 -19.78
C THR A 289 18.04 2.94 -21.05
N LYS A 290 16.89 2.74 -21.73
CA LYS A 290 16.77 2.00 -22.99
C LYS A 290 16.48 2.91 -24.19
N ASN A 291 16.57 4.23 -24.03
CA ASN A 291 16.18 5.23 -25.03
C ASN A 291 14.72 5.08 -25.49
N ILE A 292 13.82 4.70 -24.57
CA ILE A 292 12.38 4.62 -24.81
C ILE A 292 11.73 5.81 -24.11
N GLY A 293 11.02 6.64 -24.89
CA GLY A 293 10.44 7.89 -24.39
C GLY A 293 9.08 7.73 -23.70
N GLU A 294 8.37 6.63 -23.94
CA GLU A 294 7.03 6.41 -23.40
C GLU A 294 6.75 4.92 -23.16
N VAL A 295 5.79 4.64 -22.28
CA VAL A 295 5.31 3.27 -22.03
C VAL A 295 4.62 2.77 -23.30
N LYS A 296 5.04 1.60 -23.81
CA LYS A 296 4.45 1.00 -25.02
C LYS A 296 3.29 0.08 -24.66
N LYS A 297 2.29 -0.02 -25.55
CA LYS A 297 1.32 -1.14 -25.52
C LYS A 297 2.02 -2.50 -25.55
N TRP A 298 1.30 -3.55 -25.14
CA TRP A 298 1.79 -4.93 -25.18
C TRP A 298 2.47 -5.26 -26.54
N PRO A 299 3.68 -5.85 -26.58
CA PRO A 299 4.39 -6.57 -25.51
C PRO A 299 5.19 -5.71 -24.52
N GLY A 300 5.15 -4.38 -24.63
CA GLY A 300 5.81 -3.50 -23.68
C GLY A 300 7.35 -3.55 -23.71
N THR A 301 7.96 -3.33 -22.55
CA THR A 301 9.41 -3.31 -22.35
C THR A 301 9.81 -4.17 -21.16
N ASP A 302 10.71 -5.11 -21.40
CA ASP A 302 11.26 -6.00 -20.38
C ASP A 302 12.44 -5.38 -19.61
N PHE A 303 12.53 -5.65 -18.32
CA PHE A 303 13.65 -5.30 -17.44
C PHE A 303 14.06 -6.53 -16.63
N ASP A 304 15.33 -6.91 -16.73
CA ASP A 304 15.92 -7.98 -15.91
C ASP A 304 15.98 -7.51 -14.45
N ALA A 305 15.56 -8.35 -13.50
CA ALA A 305 15.47 -7.97 -12.10
C ALA A 305 16.82 -7.66 -11.43
N LYS A 306 17.96 -8.00 -12.05
CA LYS A 306 19.31 -7.65 -11.57
C LYS A 306 19.85 -6.37 -12.21
N SER A 307 19.25 -5.91 -13.32
CA SER A 307 19.64 -4.64 -13.94
C SER A 307 19.32 -3.47 -13.00
N GLU A 308 20.08 -2.37 -13.07
CA GLU A 308 19.81 -1.20 -12.23
C GLU A 308 18.36 -0.70 -12.38
N ALA A 309 17.87 -0.62 -13.63
CA ALA A 309 16.49 -0.24 -13.92
C ALA A 309 15.47 -1.24 -13.35
N GLY A 310 15.73 -2.55 -13.46
CA GLY A 310 14.88 -3.57 -12.87
C GLY A 310 14.85 -3.49 -11.33
N LEU A 311 16.00 -3.27 -10.70
CA LEU A 311 16.11 -3.05 -9.26
C LEU A 311 15.33 -1.80 -8.84
N ALA A 312 15.41 -0.70 -9.60
CA ALA A 312 14.62 0.50 -9.31
C ALA A 312 13.10 0.20 -9.36
N ILE A 313 12.63 -0.50 -10.39
CA ILE A 313 11.22 -0.91 -10.52
C ILE A 313 10.80 -1.82 -9.36
N LEU A 314 11.63 -2.81 -9.00
CA LEU A 314 11.37 -3.71 -7.87
C LEU A 314 11.32 -2.96 -6.53
N GLY A 315 12.13 -1.92 -6.37
CA GLY A 315 12.17 -1.07 -5.17
C GLY A 315 11.07 -0.01 -5.10
N SER A 316 10.31 0.21 -6.17
CA SER A 316 9.14 1.10 -6.20
C SER A 316 8.03 0.64 -5.24
N ALA A 317 7.10 1.52 -4.90
CA ALA A 317 5.97 1.16 -4.05
C ALA A 317 5.20 -0.07 -4.58
N ASN A 318 5.06 -0.18 -5.91
CA ASN A 318 4.35 -1.25 -6.57
C ASN A 318 5.13 -2.57 -6.57
N GLY A 319 6.43 -2.52 -6.83
CA GLY A 319 7.32 -3.69 -6.83
C GLY A 319 7.54 -4.28 -5.44
N ARG A 320 7.65 -3.42 -4.41
CA ARG A 320 7.85 -3.85 -3.03
C ARG A 320 6.77 -4.80 -2.55
N ALA A 321 5.50 -4.55 -2.85
CA ALA A 321 4.42 -5.42 -2.39
C ALA A 321 4.57 -6.86 -2.91
N GLY A 322 4.90 -7.03 -4.19
CA GLY A 322 5.16 -8.35 -4.77
C GLY A 322 6.42 -9.00 -4.20
N GLY A 323 7.50 -8.23 -4.05
CA GLY A 323 8.74 -8.80 -3.50
C GLY A 323 8.65 -9.16 -2.01
N TYR A 324 7.94 -8.37 -1.20
CA TYR A 324 7.69 -8.72 0.22
C TYR A 324 6.79 -9.93 0.34
N LEU A 325 5.76 -10.07 -0.51
CA LEU A 325 4.94 -11.28 -0.59
C LEU A 325 5.82 -12.53 -0.76
N LEU A 326 6.70 -12.53 -1.77
CA LEU A 326 7.56 -13.68 -2.03
C LEU A 326 8.63 -13.90 -0.96
N ALA A 327 9.21 -12.82 -0.41
CA ALA A 327 10.26 -12.93 0.60
C ALA A 327 9.71 -13.38 1.96
N GLN A 328 8.58 -12.83 2.41
CA GLN A 328 8.03 -13.09 3.75
C GLN A 328 7.25 -14.41 3.84
N HIS A 329 6.61 -14.83 2.75
CA HIS A 329 5.90 -16.11 2.66
C HIS A 329 6.70 -17.18 1.91
N LYS A 330 8.02 -16.98 1.80
CA LYS A 330 8.94 -17.85 1.06
C LYS A 330 8.73 -19.32 1.38
N ARG A 331 8.65 -19.69 2.66
CA ARG A 331 8.48 -21.08 3.09
C ARG A 331 7.18 -21.70 2.57
N GLN A 332 6.08 -20.96 2.66
CA GLN A 332 4.76 -21.39 2.23
C GLN A 332 4.66 -21.46 0.70
N LEU A 333 5.45 -20.66 -0.01
CA LEU A 333 5.53 -20.63 -1.48
C LEU A 333 6.53 -21.65 -2.08
N GLY A 334 6.95 -22.66 -1.31
CA GLY A 334 7.89 -23.71 -1.77
C GLY A 334 9.38 -23.34 -1.65
N GLY A 335 9.71 -22.23 -0.99
CA GLY A 335 11.08 -21.85 -0.62
C GLY A 335 11.90 -21.16 -1.71
N LYS A 336 11.41 -21.15 -2.95
CA LYS A 336 12.24 -20.85 -4.13
C LYS A 336 11.62 -19.82 -5.08
N LYS A 337 10.63 -19.02 -4.71
CA LYS A 337 10.06 -18.03 -5.66
C LYS A 337 10.78 -16.68 -5.59
N TYR A 338 11.07 -16.09 -6.75
CA TYR A 338 11.58 -14.72 -6.86
C TYR A 338 11.08 -14.03 -8.13
N ILE A 339 11.10 -12.70 -8.12
CA ILE A 339 10.82 -11.90 -9.32
C ILE A 339 12.09 -11.90 -10.19
N SER A 340 12.02 -12.51 -11.37
CA SER A 340 13.14 -12.63 -12.31
C SER A 340 13.18 -11.52 -13.35
N LYS A 341 12.00 -11.01 -13.74
CA LYS A 341 11.83 -10.02 -14.79
C LYS A 341 10.60 -9.16 -14.52
N MET A 342 10.61 -7.93 -15.03
CA MET A 342 9.44 -7.06 -15.09
C MET A 342 9.16 -6.66 -16.53
N THR A 343 7.90 -6.74 -16.98
CA THR A 343 7.45 -6.17 -18.25
C THR A 343 6.57 -4.96 -17.96
N VAL A 344 6.97 -3.80 -18.45
CA VAL A 344 6.20 -2.54 -18.33
C VAL A 344 5.47 -2.31 -19.64
N PHE A 345 4.16 -2.15 -19.58
CA PHE A 345 3.34 -1.90 -20.77
C PHE A 345 2.14 -1.02 -20.44
N GLU A 346 1.59 -0.41 -21.48
CA GLU A 346 0.38 0.40 -21.41
C GLU A 346 -0.84 -0.51 -21.50
N SER A 347 -1.79 -0.32 -20.59
CA SER A 347 -3.09 -0.96 -20.62
C SER A 347 -4.18 0.08 -20.42
N ASP A 348 -5.17 0.03 -21.30
CA ASP A 348 -6.35 0.88 -21.28
C ASP A 348 -7.36 0.38 -20.23
N ARG A 349 -8.05 1.31 -19.58
CA ARG A 349 -9.26 1.08 -18.80
C ARG A 349 -10.30 2.13 -19.18
N GLY A 350 -11.34 1.72 -19.89
CA GLY A 350 -12.22 2.68 -20.58
C GLY A 350 -11.41 3.61 -21.49
N ASP A 351 -11.58 4.93 -21.35
CA ASP A 351 -10.91 5.93 -22.20
C ASP A 351 -9.52 6.37 -21.69
N GLN A 352 -9.00 5.75 -20.62
CA GLN A 352 -7.73 6.14 -20.01
C GLN A 352 -6.66 5.06 -20.15
N SER A 353 -5.50 5.44 -20.64
CA SER A 353 -4.31 4.60 -20.73
C SER A 353 -3.45 4.75 -19.49
N HIS A 354 -3.10 3.63 -18.85
CA HIS A 354 -2.26 3.60 -17.65
C HIS A 354 -1.07 2.66 -17.83
N ALA A 355 0.03 2.94 -17.12
CA ALA A 355 1.13 2.00 -17.04
C ALA A 355 0.73 0.79 -16.18
N THR A 356 1.11 -0.40 -16.63
CA THR A 356 0.99 -1.68 -15.94
C THR A 356 2.35 -2.35 -15.86
N ILE A 357 2.65 -2.97 -14.72
CA ILE A 357 3.86 -3.78 -14.53
C ILE A 357 3.43 -5.24 -14.35
N LEU A 358 3.93 -6.13 -15.20
CA LEU A 358 3.91 -7.57 -15.00
C LEU A 358 5.23 -8.01 -14.35
N PHE A 359 5.17 -8.56 -13.16
CA PHE A 359 6.27 -9.22 -12.48
C PHE A 359 6.23 -10.73 -12.79
N TRP A 360 7.30 -11.24 -13.38
CA TRP A 360 7.49 -12.65 -13.70
C TRP A 360 8.12 -13.36 -12.51
N ILE A 361 7.50 -14.47 -12.08
CA ILE A 361 7.96 -15.24 -10.92
C ILE A 361 8.51 -16.57 -11.41
N ASP A 362 9.79 -16.77 -11.14
CA ASP A 362 10.50 -18.02 -11.42
C ASP A 362 10.96 -18.69 -10.13
N ASP A 363 11.39 -19.94 -10.27
CA ASP A 363 12.13 -20.61 -9.21
C ASP A 363 13.59 -20.12 -9.17
N VAL A 364 14.10 -19.90 -7.96
CA VAL A 364 15.48 -19.49 -7.70
C VAL A 364 16.40 -20.60 -8.19
N PRO A 365 17.30 -20.33 -9.16
CA PRO A 365 18.23 -21.33 -9.65
C PRO A 365 19.24 -21.75 -8.58
N SER A 366 19.89 -22.89 -8.79
CA SER A 366 21.01 -23.36 -7.97
C SER A 366 22.30 -23.35 -8.81
N PRO A 367 23.32 -22.53 -8.46
CA PRO A 367 23.36 -21.58 -7.34
C PRO A 367 22.44 -20.35 -7.54
N PRO A 368 22.07 -19.64 -6.45
CA PRO A 368 21.24 -18.43 -6.55
C PRO A 368 21.89 -17.35 -7.44
N PRO A 369 21.09 -16.51 -8.11
CA PRO A 369 21.61 -15.47 -8.99
C PRO A 369 22.56 -14.52 -8.26
N GLU A 370 23.71 -14.24 -8.88
CA GLU A 370 24.65 -13.25 -8.36
C GLU A 370 24.11 -11.83 -8.57
N THR A 371 24.23 -11.01 -7.53
CA THR A 371 23.97 -9.56 -7.58
C THR A 371 24.92 -8.88 -6.60
N SER A 372 25.27 -7.62 -6.86
CA SER A 372 26.14 -6.86 -5.96
C SER A 372 25.44 -6.66 -4.61
N GLU A 373 26.21 -6.64 -3.52
CA GLU A 373 25.70 -6.29 -2.20
C GLU A 373 25.27 -4.80 -2.18
N PRO A 374 24.29 -4.40 -1.36
CA PRO A 374 23.93 -2.99 -1.19
C PRO A 374 25.01 -2.25 -0.38
N ASP A 375 25.32 -1.01 -0.77
CA ASP A 375 26.17 -0.12 0.04
C ASP A 375 25.41 0.29 1.32
N ASP A 376 25.90 -0.09 2.50
CA ASP A 376 25.24 0.16 3.79
C ASP A 376 25.06 1.66 4.13
N GLU A 377 25.87 2.54 3.54
CA GLU A 377 25.92 3.99 3.87
C GLU A 377 24.80 4.84 3.23
N LYS A 378 24.01 4.29 2.29
CA LYS A 378 22.96 5.05 1.56
C LYS A 378 21.55 4.75 2.06
N MET A 379 21.34 4.67 3.37
CA MET A 379 20.04 4.35 3.95
C MET A 379 19.29 5.57 4.51
N ASP A 380 18.04 5.68 4.08
CA ASP A 380 16.93 6.10 4.93
C ASP A 380 16.13 4.83 5.27
N THR A 381 16.36 4.31 6.47
CA THR A 381 15.52 3.29 7.08
C THR A 381 14.17 3.93 7.35
N GLY A 382 13.15 3.62 6.54
CA GLY A 382 11.76 4.09 6.72
C GLY A 382 11.06 3.63 8.00
N VAL A 383 11.82 3.30 9.04
CA VAL A 383 11.43 3.20 10.44
C VAL A 383 12.60 3.83 11.19
N GLY A 384 12.34 4.88 11.98
CA GLY A 384 13.36 5.68 12.67
C GLY A 384 14.34 4.81 13.45
N ARG A 385 15.45 4.44 12.80
CA ARG A 385 16.57 3.76 13.41
C ARG A 385 17.50 4.86 13.89
N VAL A 386 17.40 5.23 15.16
CA VAL A 386 18.44 6.05 15.77
C VAL A 386 19.70 5.19 15.80
N GLU A 387 20.71 5.57 15.02
CA GLU A 387 21.99 4.87 15.04
C GLU A 387 22.52 4.80 16.49
N PRO A 388 23.05 3.64 16.92
CA PRO A 388 23.60 3.51 18.26
C PRO A 388 24.78 4.46 18.44
N LYS A 389 24.60 5.49 19.27
CA LYS A 389 25.64 6.46 19.57
C LYS A 389 26.75 5.78 20.38
N VAL A 390 27.97 5.75 19.83
CA VAL A 390 29.16 5.31 20.56
C VAL A 390 29.47 6.39 21.61
N ILE A 391 29.20 6.09 22.88
CA ILE A 391 29.40 7.06 23.96
C ILE A 391 30.87 7.05 24.42
N ARG A 392 31.58 5.92 24.24
CA ARG A 392 32.95 5.79 24.74
C ARG A 392 33.76 4.77 23.95
N ARG A 393 35.00 5.14 23.63
CA ARG A 393 36.07 4.26 23.12
C ARG A 393 37.18 4.19 24.17
N ARG A 394 37.66 2.98 24.47
CA ARG A 394 38.85 2.72 25.30
C ARG A 394 39.76 1.69 24.62
N ASP A 395 41.00 1.61 25.09
CA ASP A 395 42.00 0.62 24.67
C ASP A 395 42.21 0.56 23.15
N HIS A 396 42.49 1.71 22.54
CA HIS A 396 42.72 1.85 21.09
C HIS A 396 41.64 1.18 20.23
N GLY A 397 40.38 1.25 20.66
CA GLY A 397 39.23 0.74 19.91
C GLY A 397 38.88 -0.72 20.17
N ARG A 398 39.61 -1.42 21.04
CA ARG A 398 39.25 -2.78 21.47
C ARG A 398 38.05 -2.82 22.42
N SER A 399 37.74 -1.70 23.08
CA SER A 399 36.56 -1.57 23.92
C SER A 399 35.67 -0.42 23.45
N LEU A 400 34.44 -0.77 23.06
CA LEU A 400 33.41 0.14 22.56
C LEU A 400 32.16 0.03 23.44
N THR A 401 31.72 1.14 24.03
CA THR A 401 30.42 1.23 24.72
C THR A 401 29.42 1.95 23.83
N ARG A 402 28.33 1.27 23.49
CA ARG A 402 27.25 1.76 22.63
C ARG A 402 25.99 2.01 23.46
N GLN A 403 25.33 3.15 23.23
CA GLN A 403 23.98 3.37 23.74
C GLN A 403 22.99 2.79 22.73
N HIS A 404 22.07 1.96 23.22
CA HIS A 404 20.91 1.51 22.45
C HIS A 404 19.66 2.13 23.09
N LEU A 405 18.89 2.90 22.32
CA LEU A 405 17.51 3.20 22.70
C LEU A 405 16.66 2.02 22.23
N VAL A 406 16.19 1.23 23.17
CA VAL A 406 15.22 0.16 22.92
C VAL A 406 13.88 0.68 23.40
N TRP A 407 12.95 0.89 22.47
CA TRP A 407 11.54 1.09 22.83
C TRP A 407 10.97 -0.28 23.16
N VAL A 408 10.54 -0.46 24.40
CA VAL A 408 9.83 -1.67 24.84
C VAL A 408 8.33 -1.39 24.73
N LYS A 409 7.61 -2.40 24.23
CA LYS A 409 6.20 -2.44 23.82
C LYS A 409 5.23 -1.57 24.62
#